data_AF-A0A349LQD0-F1
#
_entry.id   AF-A0A349LQD0-F1
#
_cell.length_a   1.000
_cell.length_b   1.000
_cell.length_c   1.000
_cell.angle_alpha   90.00
_cell.angle_beta   90.00
_cell.angle_gamma   90.00
#
_symmetry.space_group_name_H-M   'P 1'
#
loop_
_entity.id
_entity.type
_entity.pdbx_description
1 polymer ?
#
loop_
_entity_poly.entity_id
_entity_poly.type
_entity_poly.pdbx_seq_one_letter_code
_entity_poly.pdbx_strand_id
1 'polypeptide(L)'
;MEQHTVTLSSQIRQAFADGGRLSKAIAGFRARDAQTLMADAVGQAISDKQTLVVEAGTGTGKTYAYLVPALLSGKKVIVSTGTKNLQEQLYLRDLPRVLSALAQPVATALLKGRSNYLCLFR
;
A
#
# COMPACT_ATOMS: atom_id res chain seq x y z
N MET A 1 23.41 -16.68 -17.94
CA MET A 1 22.95 -15.29 -17.86
C MET A 1 21.84 -15.26 -16.81
N GLU A 2 22.24 -15.20 -15.54
CA GLU A 2 21.31 -15.34 -14.41
C GLU A 2 20.48 -14.06 -14.29
N GLN A 3 19.17 -14.19 -14.52
CA GLN A 3 18.22 -13.13 -14.23
C GLN A 3 18.25 -12.93 -12.71
N HIS A 4 18.76 -11.80 -12.23
CA HIS A 4 18.57 -11.40 -10.84
C HIS A 4 17.07 -11.14 -10.62
N THR A 5 16.32 -12.17 -10.26
CA THR A 5 14.90 -12.06 -9.94
C THR A 5 14.78 -11.33 -8.61
N VAL A 6 14.60 -10.01 -8.66
CA VAL A 6 14.39 -9.19 -7.48
C VAL A 6 13.09 -9.65 -6.80
N THR A 7 13.20 -10.31 -5.64
CA THR A 7 12.05 -10.79 -4.87
C THR A 7 11.20 -9.64 -4.35
N LEU A 8 9.88 -9.85 -4.19
CA LEU A 8 8.98 -8.82 -3.64
C LEU A 8 9.47 -8.25 -2.31
N SER A 9 9.97 -9.11 -1.41
CA SER A 9 10.52 -8.70 -0.11
C SER A 9 11.73 -7.77 -0.23
N SER A 10 12.61 -7.96 -1.22
CA SER A 10 13.74 -7.06 -1.41
C SER A 10 13.30 -5.71 -1.97
N GLN A 11 12.30 -5.67 -2.85
CA GLN A 11 11.71 -4.42 -3.34
C GLN A 11 11.04 -3.62 -2.22
N ILE A 12 10.32 -4.30 -1.31
CA ILE A 12 9.69 -3.68 -0.14
C ILE A 12 10.75 -3.04 0.75
N ARG A 13 11.80 -3.78 1.13
CA ARG A 13 12.89 -3.25 1.96
C ARG A 13 13.59 -2.06 1.31
N GLN A 14 13.84 -2.11 0.01
CA GLN A 14 14.42 -0.99 -0.73
C GLN A 14 13.49 0.23 -0.78
N ALA A 15 12.17 0.06 -0.79
CA ALA A 15 11.23 1.16 -0.76
C ALA A 15 11.24 1.91 0.58
N PHE A 16 11.38 1.17 1.69
CA PHE A 16 11.39 1.70 3.07
C PHE A 16 12.78 2.12 3.58
N ALA A 17 13.88 1.68 2.96
CA ALA A 17 15.23 2.01 3.37
C ALA A 17 15.47 3.54 3.43
N ASP A 18 16.45 3.95 4.24
CA ASP A 18 16.94 5.34 4.22
C ASP A 18 17.51 5.67 2.83
N GLY A 19 17.04 6.77 2.24
CA GLY A 19 17.33 7.09 0.83
C GLY A 19 16.60 6.20 -0.18
N GLY A 20 15.66 5.36 0.28
CA GLY A 20 14.76 4.56 -0.54
C GLY A 20 13.70 5.40 -1.25
N ARG A 21 12.83 4.73 -2.00
CA ARG A 21 11.80 5.39 -2.83
C ARG A 21 10.87 6.29 -2.01
N LEU A 22 10.42 5.82 -0.84
CA LEU A 22 9.53 6.60 0.02
C LEU A 22 10.24 7.80 0.66
N SER A 23 11.45 7.60 1.18
CA SER A 23 12.25 8.67 1.80
C SER A 23 12.59 9.79 0.80
N LYS A 24 12.86 9.44 -0.46
CA LYS A 24 13.17 10.43 -1.51
C LYS A 24 11.95 11.23 -1.97
N ALA A 25 10.79 10.59 -2.04
CA ALA A 25 9.59 11.22 -2.60
C ALA A 25 8.73 11.95 -1.57
N ILE A 26 8.82 11.60 -0.30
CA ILE A 26 7.95 12.12 0.75
C ILE A 26 8.79 12.88 1.77
N ALA A 27 8.68 14.21 1.75
CA ALA A 27 9.41 15.07 2.66
C ALA A 27 9.15 14.70 4.12
N GLY A 28 10.22 14.53 4.89
CA GLY A 28 10.15 14.14 6.30
C GLY A 28 9.74 12.69 6.56
N PHE A 29 9.63 11.84 5.53
CA PHE A 29 9.38 10.42 5.73
C PHE A 29 10.56 9.74 6.41
N ARG A 30 10.28 9.06 7.52
CA ARG A 30 11.20 8.17 8.20
C ARG A 30 10.50 6.84 8.46
N ALA A 31 11.04 5.77 7.88
CA ALA A 31 10.52 4.44 8.13
C ALA A 31 10.68 4.08 9.61
N ARG A 32 9.73 3.29 10.11
CA ARG A 32 9.77 2.74 11.48
C ARG A 32 9.87 1.24 11.37
N ASP A 33 10.59 0.60 12.28
CA ASP A 33 10.83 -0.84 12.23
C ASP A 33 9.53 -1.64 12.18
N ALA A 34 8.53 -1.26 12.98
CA ALA A 34 7.21 -1.89 12.96
C ALA A 34 6.48 -1.75 11.61
N GLN A 35 6.69 -0.63 10.90
CA GLN A 35 6.11 -0.40 9.57
C GLN A 35 6.76 -1.31 8.53
N THR A 36 8.09 -1.40 8.53
CA THR A 36 8.86 -2.27 7.63
C THR A 36 8.56 -3.75 7.90
N LEU A 37 8.48 -4.14 9.17
CA LEU A 37 8.11 -5.50 9.59
C LEU A 37 6.72 -5.89 9.08
N MET A 38 5.73 -5.00 9.25
CA MET A 38 4.38 -5.24 8.74
C MET A 38 4.38 -5.32 7.20
N ALA A 39 5.16 -4.46 6.51
CA ALA A 39 5.23 -4.48 5.06
C ALA A 39 5.83 -5.79 4.51
N ASP A 40 6.91 -6.27 5.12
CA ASP A 40 7.51 -7.56 4.79
C ASP A 40 6.53 -8.71 5.03
N ALA A 41 5.85 -8.73 6.19
CA ALA A 41 4.87 -9.75 6.51
C ALA A 41 3.70 -9.78 5.51
N VAL A 42 3.18 -8.60 5.12
CA VAL A 42 2.13 -8.50 4.09
C VAL A 42 2.65 -8.97 2.72
N GLY A 43 3.87 -8.58 2.33
CA GLY A 43 4.51 -9.03 1.08
C GLY A 43 4.69 -10.55 1.01
N GLN A 44 5.11 -11.16 2.12
CA GLN A 44 5.23 -12.60 2.24
C GLN A 44 3.86 -13.29 2.13
N ALA A 45 2.85 -12.81 2.86
CA ALA A 45 1.50 -13.35 2.81
C ALA A 45 0.89 -13.29 1.40
N ILE A 46 1.12 -12.20 0.66
CA ILE A 46 0.71 -12.05 -0.75
C ILE A 46 1.43 -13.05 -1.67
N SER A 47 2.72 -13.28 -1.44
CA SER A 47 3.55 -14.20 -2.23
C SER A 47 3.11 -15.65 -2.01
N ASP A 48 2.93 -16.03 -0.75
CA ASP A 48 2.61 -17.39 -0.32
C ASP A 48 1.11 -17.71 -0.38
N LYS A 49 0.27 -16.70 -0.69
CA LYS A 49 -1.20 -16.80 -0.71
C LYS A 49 -1.78 -17.22 0.65
N GLN A 50 -1.23 -16.66 1.73
CA GLN A 50 -1.63 -16.95 3.09
C GLN A 50 -2.46 -15.83 3.71
N THR A 51 -3.23 -16.17 4.75
CA THR A 51 -3.93 -15.19 5.58
C THR A 51 -3.00 -14.66 6.66
N LEU A 52 -2.94 -13.34 6.79
CA LEU A 52 -2.17 -12.65 7.83
C LEU A 52 -3.11 -11.78 8.67
N VAL A 53 -2.97 -11.85 9.98
CA VAL A 53 -3.60 -10.94 10.94
C VAL A 53 -2.51 -10.11 11.60
N VAL A 54 -2.66 -8.79 11.56
CA VAL A 54 -1.70 -7.86 12.18
C VAL A 54 -2.46 -6.88 13.07
N GLU A 55 -2.04 -6.77 14.32
CA GLU A 55 -2.43 -5.67 15.18
C GLU A 55 -1.42 -4.52 15.04
N ALA A 56 -1.90 -3.34 14.67
CA ALA A 56 -1.06 -2.16 14.50
C ALA A 56 -1.70 -0.95 15.18
N GLY A 57 -1.01 -0.41 16.19
CA GLY A 57 -1.42 0.79 16.94
C GLY A 57 -1.65 2.02 16.06
N THR A 58 -2.35 3.04 16.55
CA THR A 58 -2.56 4.31 15.83
C THR A 58 -1.22 5.00 15.55
N GLY A 59 -1.16 5.74 14.43
CA GLY A 59 0.04 6.49 14.07
C GLY A 59 1.24 5.67 13.59
N THR A 60 1.20 4.32 13.58
CA THR A 60 2.33 3.44 13.17
C THR A 60 2.67 3.46 11.67
N GLY A 61 1.91 4.19 10.85
CA GLY A 61 2.11 4.20 9.40
C GLY A 61 1.60 2.94 8.69
N LYS A 62 0.65 2.21 9.32
CA LYS A 62 0.00 1.00 8.80
C LYS A 62 -0.52 1.11 7.36
N THR A 63 -1.00 2.28 6.94
CA THR A 63 -1.45 2.51 5.57
C THR A 63 -0.37 2.20 4.54
N TYR A 64 0.85 2.67 4.75
CA TYR A 64 1.93 2.46 3.78
C TYR A 64 2.45 1.03 3.86
N ALA A 65 2.44 0.46 5.07
CA ALA A 65 2.86 -0.92 5.30
C ALA A 65 2.04 -1.93 4.49
N TYR A 66 0.73 -1.73 4.29
CA TYR A 66 -0.03 -2.62 3.38
C TYR A 66 -0.06 -2.12 1.92
N LEU A 67 0.01 -0.81 1.65
CA LEU A 67 -0.09 -0.30 0.27
C LEU A 67 1.17 -0.60 -0.56
N VAL A 68 2.36 -0.45 0.02
CA VAL A 68 3.62 -0.69 -0.68
C VAL A 68 3.74 -2.12 -1.20
N PRO A 69 3.62 -3.18 -0.37
CA PRO A 69 3.65 -4.55 -0.87
C PRO A 69 2.49 -4.85 -1.82
N ALA A 70 1.29 -4.30 -1.58
CA ALA A 70 0.15 -4.47 -2.48
C ALA A 70 0.45 -3.97 -3.90
N LEU A 71 1.00 -2.75 -4.01
CA LEU A 71 1.33 -2.14 -5.30
C LEU A 71 2.53 -2.83 -5.98
N LEU A 72 3.58 -3.15 -5.22
CA LEU A 72 4.76 -3.82 -5.77
C LEU A 72 4.50 -5.28 -6.17
N SER A 73 3.47 -5.92 -5.61
CA SER A 73 3.12 -7.31 -5.95
C SER A 73 2.71 -7.51 -7.41
N GLY A 74 2.30 -6.44 -8.11
CA GLY A 74 1.75 -6.52 -9.47
C GLY A 74 0.41 -7.25 -9.56
N LYS A 75 -0.22 -7.60 -8.43
CA LYS A 75 -1.49 -8.31 -8.38
C LYS A 75 -2.67 -7.34 -8.34
N LYS A 76 -3.86 -7.84 -8.66
CA LYS A 76 -5.11 -7.12 -8.40
C LYS A 76 -5.42 -7.17 -6.91
N VAL A 77 -5.47 -6.01 -6.26
CA VAL A 77 -5.68 -5.89 -4.81
C VAL A 77 -6.96 -5.11 -4.51
N ILE A 78 -7.72 -5.59 -3.53
CA ILE A 78 -8.85 -4.86 -2.94
C ILE A 78 -8.45 -4.45 -1.53
N VAL A 79 -8.58 -3.16 -1.22
CA VAL A 79 -8.39 -2.64 0.13
C VAL A 79 -9.75 -2.24 0.69
N SER A 80 -10.11 -2.83 1.82
CA SER A 80 -11.35 -2.53 2.56
C SER A 80 -11.03 -1.79 3.85
N THR A 81 -11.85 -0.80 4.20
CA THR A 81 -11.68 0.03 5.41
C THR A 81 -13.00 0.13 6.16
N GLY A 82 -12.93 0.36 7.47
CA GLY A 82 -14.13 0.34 8.34
C GLY A 82 -15.16 1.45 8.08
N THR A 83 -14.80 2.56 7.44
CA THR A 83 -15.75 3.65 7.13
C THR A 83 -15.48 4.29 5.77
N LYS A 84 -16.49 4.97 5.20
CA LYS A 84 -16.37 5.72 3.94
C LYS A 84 -15.35 6.85 4.04
N ASN A 85 -15.29 7.55 5.18
CA ASN A 85 -14.33 8.63 5.39
C ASN A 85 -12.88 8.11 5.39
N LEU A 86 -12.62 6.96 6.01
CA LEU A 86 -11.31 6.31 5.95
C LEU A 86 -10.96 5.87 4.53
N GLN A 87 -11.95 5.37 3.79
CA GLN A 87 -11.79 4.99 2.39
C GLN A 87 -11.41 6.19 1.51
N GLU A 88 -12.09 7.33 1.68
CA GLU A 88 -11.81 8.56 0.94
C GLU A 88 -10.45 9.15 1.31
N GLN A 89 -10.09 9.16 2.59
CA GLN A 89 -8.75 9.57 3.02
C GLN A 89 -7.68 8.70 2.35
N LEU A 90 -7.85 7.39 2.37
CA LEU A 90 -6.92 6.45 1.76
C LEU A 90 -6.81 6.74 0.25
N TYR A 91 -7.94 6.86 -0.44
CA TYR A 91 -7.98 6.97 -1.89
C TYR A 91 -7.50 8.32 -2.41
N LEU A 92 -7.86 9.42 -1.75
CA LEU A 92 -7.57 10.79 -2.22
C LEU A 92 -6.25 11.34 -1.68
N ARG A 93 -5.71 10.80 -0.57
CA ARG A 93 -4.50 11.33 0.07
C ARG A 93 -3.37 10.33 0.13
N ASP A 94 -3.59 9.17 0.75
CA ASP A 94 -2.50 8.23 1.03
C ASP A 94 -2.05 7.47 -0.23
N LEU A 95 -2.99 6.93 -1.00
CA LEU A 95 -2.73 6.14 -2.20
C LEU A 95 -1.98 6.93 -3.29
N PRO A 96 -2.37 8.18 -3.65
CA PRO A 96 -1.64 8.97 -4.64
C PRO A 96 -0.19 9.24 -4.23
N ARG A 97 0.06 9.49 -2.93
CA ARG A 97 1.42 9.70 -2.40
C ARG A 97 2.28 8.45 -2.56
N VAL A 98 1.76 7.28 -2.23
CA VAL A 98 2.50 6.01 -2.38
C VAL A 98 2.73 5.68 -3.86
N LEU A 99 1.73 5.85 -4.72
CA LEU A 99 1.87 5.64 -6.16
C LEU A 99 2.96 6.53 -6.77
N SER A 100 2.92 7.83 -6.45
CA SER A 100 3.94 8.79 -6.88
C SER A 100 5.32 8.41 -6.37
N ALA A 101 5.44 7.99 -5.11
CA ALA A 101 6.72 7.61 -4.52
C ALA A 101 7.32 6.34 -5.14
N LEU A 102 6.48 5.37 -5.50
CA LEU A 102 6.93 4.12 -6.11
C LEU A 102 7.10 4.21 -7.63
N ALA A 103 6.70 5.34 -8.25
CA ALA A 103 6.66 5.53 -9.70
C ALA A 103 5.91 4.40 -10.42
N GLN A 104 4.77 3.97 -9.88
CA GLN A 104 3.97 2.87 -10.42
C GLN A 104 2.70 3.39 -11.09
N PRO A 105 2.54 3.23 -12.42
CA PRO A 105 1.30 3.58 -13.12
C PRO A 105 0.27 2.46 -12.92
N VAL A 106 -0.49 2.51 -11.83
CA VAL A 106 -1.55 1.53 -11.52
C VAL A 106 -2.92 2.16 -11.70
N ALA A 107 -3.82 1.46 -12.40
CA ALA A 107 -5.22 1.86 -12.47
C ALA A 107 -5.88 1.63 -11.11
N THR A 108 -6.49 2.68 -10.55
CA THR A 108 -7.17 2.64 -9.26
C THR A 108 -8.62 3.10 -9.42
N ALA A 109 -9.50 2.57 -8.57
CA ALA A 109 -10.90 2.94 -8.54
C ALA A 109 -11.43 2.92 -7.10
N LEU A 110 -12.35 3.83 -6.81
CA LEU A 110 -13.03 3.93 -5.52
C LEU A 110 -14.42 3.27 -5.62
N LEU A 111 -14.59 2.13 -4.94
CA LEU A 111 -15.85 1.39 -4.92
C LEU A 111 -16.70 1.78 -3.70
N LYS A 112 -17.91 2.29 -3.92
CA LYS A 112 -18.91 2.57 -2.89
C LYS A 112 -20.20 1.79 -3.16
N GLY A 113 -21.06 1.67 -2.15
CA GLY A 113 -22.40 1.09 -2.35
C GLY A 113 -23.28 1.98 -3.24
N ARG A 114 -24.26 1.40 -3.96
CA ARG A 114 -25.08 2.11 -4.96
C ARG A 114 -25.70 3.41 -4.48
N SER A 115 -26.09 3.47 -3.20
CA SER A 115 -26.74 4.64 -2.58
C SER A 115 -25.82 5.86 -2.45
N ASN A 116 -24.53 5.73 -2.81
CA ASN A 116 -23.54 6.81 -2.80
C ASN A 116 -23.32 7.41 -4.18
N TYR A 117 -24.14 7.03 -5.17
CA TYR A 117 -24.10 7.57 -6.53
C TYR A 117 -25.44 8.22 -6.85
N LEU A 118 -25.38 9.32 -7.59
CA LEU A 118 -26.58 9.98 -8.12
C LEU A 118 -27.20 9.09 -9.20
N CYS A 119 -28.52 8.92 -9.14
CA CYS A 119 -29.28 8.26 -10.21
C CYS A 119 -29.83 9.34 -11.14
N LEU A 120 -29.43 9.34 -12.41
CA LEU A 120 -29.89 10.30 -13.41
C LEU A 120 -31.33 10.03 -13.90
N PHE A 121 -31.89 8.86 -13.59
CA PHE A 121 -33.20 8.39 -14.04
C PHE A 121 -34.25 8.37 -12.93
N ARG A 122 -33.96 8.97 -11.78
CA ARG A 122 -34.89 9.04 -10.65
C ARG A 122 -35.62 10.37 -10.63
#